data_AF-A0A554G4X3-F1
#
_entry.id   AF-A0A554G4X3-F1
#
_cell.length_a   1.000
_cell.length_b   1.000
_cell.length_c   1.000
_cell.angle_alpha   90.00
_cell.angle_beta   90.00
_cell.angle_gamma   90.00
#
_symmetry.space_group_name_H-M   'P 1'
#
loop_
_entity.id
_entity.type
_entity.pdbx_description
1 polymer ?
#
loop_
_entity_poly.entity_id
_entity_poly.type
_entity_poly.pdbx_seq_one_letter_code
_entity_poly.pdbx_strand_id
1 'polypeptide(L)'
;MKTPAFRLSALALALATQGALAYEYNVDLKNTGTTTAYDVAVVLSGNETLASTFNGYQGGPLDGYFTDVQESHPASGDTIIHWMNIDGMDSPIPPGRTIHIGWSTQDCDSTVKDMYWTTKSHGRLANSVLHNVTHNLTYVSGRLPIIDFTNVMEAQVSIRLRDVRFAVVDAPLKLEALSSVNAALMKSLRPVKEGVFVLAPGERVSFTVPVALKEGQSLITVYSTGDALQGAASAVNQGADSLHFMQRPVGGGGHGNGC
;
A
#
# COMPACT_ATOMS: atom_id res chain seq x y z
N MET A 1 47.29 44.39 -7.90
CA MET A 1 45.81 44.26 -7.97
C MET A 1 45.45 43.58 -9.28
N LYS A 2 44.97 42.34 -9.23
CA LYS A 2 44.30 41.65 -10.35
C LYS A 2 43.07 40.95 -9.78
N THR A 3 41.93 41.28 -10.37
CA THR A 3 40.55 40.96 -10.00
C THR A 3 40.26 39.46 -10.16
N PRO A 4 39.47 38.84 -9.26
CA PRO A 4 38.96 37.49 -9.46
C PRO A 4 37.73 37.54 -10.37
N ALA A 5 37.71 36.74 -11.45
CA ALA A 5 36.50 36.51 -12.22
C ALA A 5 36.01 35.08 -11.95
N PHE A 6 35.06 34.98 -11.02
CA PHE A 6 34.17 33.84 -10.86
C PHE A 6 33.49 33.55 -12.21
N ARG A 7 33.69 32.34 -12.76
CA ARG A 7 32.76 31.79 -13.75
C ARG A 7 31.89 30.75 -13.05
N LEU A 8 30.67 31.18 -12.75
CA LEU A 8 29.52 30.30 -12.66
C LEU A 8 29.49 29.42 -13.91
N SER A 9 29.53 28.10 -13.73
CA SER A 9 28.92 27.18 -14.67
C SER A 9 27.84 26.44 -13.92
N ALA A 10 26.68 27.10 -13.89
CA ALA A 10 25.40 26.51 -13.61
C ALA A 10 25.05 25.56 -14.76
N LEU A 11 25.31 24.26 -14.60
CA LEU A 11 24.59 23.20 -15.31
C LEU A 11 24.85 21.83 -14.65
N ALA A 12 24.51 21.72 -13.37
CA ALA A 12 24.44 20.44 -12.64
C ALA A 12 23.07 20.28 -11.96
N LEU A 13 22.02 20.75 -12.64
CA LEU A 13 20.63 20.69 -12.15
C LEU A 13 19.69 20.35 -13.31
N ALA A 14 19.70 19.09 -13.76
CA ALA A 14 18.62 18.51 -14.58
C ALA A 14 18.75 16.98 -14.72
N LEU A 15 19.17 16.27 -13.68
CA LEU A 15 18.90 14.84 -13.55
C LEU A 15 18.16 14.59 -12.23
N ALA A 16 17.04 15.29 -12.06
CA ALA A 16 15.89 14.62 -11.46
C ALA A 16 15.38 13.71 -12.57
N THR A 17 15.99 12.53 -12.69
CA THR A 17 15.40 11.42 -13.42
C THR A 17 13.97 11.31 -12.90
N GLN A 18 13.00 11.61 -13.77
CA GLN A 18 11.62 11.17 -13.60
C GLN A 18 11.69 9.65 -13.51
N GLY A 19 11.93 9.11 -12.31
CA GLY A 19 11.57 7.74 -12.02
C GLY A 19 10.09 7.64 -12.36
N ALA A 20 9.70 6.58 -13.06
CA ALA A 20 8.30 6.19 -13.15
C ALA A 20 7.67 6.41 -11.77
N LEU A 21 6.55 7.13 -11.73
CA LEU A 21 5.91 7.53 -10.49
C LEU A 21 5.46 6.28 -9.74
N ALA A 22 6.35 5.72 -8.93
CA ALA A 22 6.20 4.38 -8.37
C ALA A 22 4.85 4.25 -7.66
N TYR A 23 4.20 3.11 -7.84
CA TYR A 23 3.01 2.76 -7.08
C TYR A 23 3.44 2.53 -5.64
N GLU A 24 3.08 3.42 -4.73
CA GLU A 24 3.43 3.28 -3.32
C GLU A 24 2.24 2.78 -2.52
N TYR A 25 2.40 1.57 -1.99
CA TYR A 25 1.41 0.89 -1.17
C TYR A 25 2.01 0.65 0.21
N ASN A 26 1.27 0.99 1.25
CA ASN A 26 1.50 0.51 2.61
C ASN A 26 0.20 0.00 3.23
N VAL A 27 0.35 -0.85 4.24
CA VAL A 27 -0.76 -1.35 5.03
C VAL A 27 -0.31 -1.59 6.48
N ASP A 28 -1.10 -1.08 7.41
CA ASP A 28 -1.07 -1.54 8.80
C ASP A 28 -1.93 -2.80 8.90
N LEU A 29 -1.33 -3.91 9.34
CA LEU A 29 -2.00 -5.19 9.51
C LEU A 29 -2.00 -5.59 10.98
N LYS A 30 -3.18 -5.67 11.58
CA LYS A 30 -3.34 -6.22 12.92
C LYS A 30 -3.76 -7.68 12.82
N ASN A 31 -2.97 -8.60 13.38
CA ASN A 31 -3.35 -10.01 13.44
C ASN A 31 -4.61 -10.16 14.32
N THR A 32 -5.75 -10.50 13.72
CA THR A 32 -7.01 -10.76 14.42
C THR A 32 -7.31 -12.25 14.52
N GLY A 33 -6.42 -13.09 13.98
CA GLY A 33 -6.51 -14.54 14.06
C GLY A 33 -6.30 -15.08 15.46
N THR A 34 -6.43 -16.40 15.59
CA THR A 34 -6.21 -17.10 16.87
C THR A 34 -4.81 -17.66 17.03
N THR A 35 -3.96 -17.58 15.99
CA THR A 35 -2.60 -18.12 16.02
C THR A 35 -1.54 -17.05 15.78
N THR A 36 -0.35 -17.32 16.30
CA THR A 36 0.84 -16.49 16.06
C THR A 36 1.33 -16.72 14.63
N ALA A 37 1.38 -15.64 13.86
CA ALA A 37 2.04 -15.61 12.55
C ALA A 37 3.54 -15.27 12.72
N TYR A 38 4.32 -15.45 11.66
CA TYR A 38 5.76 -15.18 11.66
C TYR A 38 6.23 -14.37 10.46
N ASP A 39 5.37 -14.30 9.45
CA ASP A 39 5.64 -13.64 8.19
C ASP A 39 4.27 -13.30 7.53
N VAL A 40 4.31 -12.37 6.59
CA VAL A 40 3.19 -12.01 5.73
C VAL A 40 3.64 -12.13 4.29
N ALA A 41 2.88 -12.89 3.52
CA ALA A 41 3.09 -13.01 2.09
C ALA A 41 2.10 -12.10 1.35
N VAL A 42 2.60 -11.35 0.38
CA VAL A 42 1.80 -10.60 -0.60
C VAL A 42 2.07 -11.19 -1.97
N VAL A 43 1.01 -11.60 -2.65
CA VAL A 43 1.07 -12.14 -4.02
C VAL A 43 0.60 -11.06 -4.98
N LEU A 44 1.51 -10.54 -5.78
CA LEU A 44 1.23 -9.61 -6.85
C LEU A 44 1.02 -10.37 -8.16
N SER A 45 0.05 -9.92 -8.95
CA SER A 45 -0.18 -10.43 -10.31
C SER A 45 1.00 -10.07 -11.21
N GLY A 46 1.56 -11.06 -11.90
CA GLY A 46 2.62 -10.82 -12.88
C GLY A 46 4.02 -10.70 -12.26
N ASN A 47 5.01 -10.50 -13.14
CA ASN A 47 6.42 -10.42 -12.77
C ASN A 47 6.80 -8.97 -12.51
N GLU A 48 6.42 -8.50 -11.32
CA GLU A 48 6.61 -7.12 -10.87
C GLU A 48 8.05 -6.90 -10.40
N THR A 49 8.60 -5.71 -10.65
CA THR A 49 9.92 -5.32 -10.11
C THR A 49 9.74 -4.36 -8.93
N LEU A 50 10.19 -4.78 -7.75
CA LEU A 50 10.20 -3.94 -6.56
C LEU A 50 11.23 -2.81 -6.67
N ALA A 51 10.79 -1.57 -6.47
CA ALA A 51 11.65 -0.39 -6.41
C ALA A 51 12.06 -0.03 -4.98
N SER A 52 11.16 -0.22 -4.02
CA SER A 52 11.44 -0.03 -2.60
C SER A 52 10.51 -0.90 -1.75
N THR A 53 10.93 -1.16 -0.52
CA THR A 53 10.13 -1.86 0.49
C THR A 53 10.22 -1.09 1.79
N PHE A 54 9.12 -0.99 2.52
CA PHE A 54 9.09 -0.42 3.86
C PHE A 54 8.44 -1.38 4.82
N ASN A 55 9.02 -1.37 6.02
CA ASN A 55 8.79 -2.39 6.99
C ASN A 55 8.99 -1.69 8.34
N GLY A 56 7.97 -1.61 9.19
CA GLY A 56 8.10 -0.94 10.48
C GLY A 56 7.17 -1.47 11.55
N TYR A 57 7.54 -1.24 12.81
CA TYR A 57 6.63 -1.32 13.94
C TYR A 57 6.03 0.02 14.28
N GLN A 58 4.88 -0.01 14.97
CA GLN A 58 4.45 1.15 15.74
C GLN A 58 5.32 1.29 17.00
N GLY A 59 6.41 2.06 16.87
CA GLY A 59 7.31 2.45 17.96
C GLY A 59 8.32 1.37 18.41
N GLY A 60 9.30 1.80 19.20
CA GLY A 60 10.40 0.96 19.70
C GLY A 60 11.70 1.09 18.88
N PRO A 61 12.77 0.34 19.23
CA PRO A 61 14.07 0.41 18.55
C PRO A 61 14.06 -0.01 17.07
N LEU A 62 12.96 -0.63 16.63
CA LEU A 62 12.73 -1.17 15.29
C LEU A 62 11.63 -0.38 14.55
N ASP A 63 11.28 0.81 15.04
CA ASP A 63 10.42 1.75 14.31
C ASP A 63 11.10 2.11 12.98
N GLY A 64 10.45 1.73 11.88
CA GLY A 64 10.91 2.00 10.51
C GLY A 64 12.04 1.11 9.94
N TYR A 65 12.27 -0.10 10.46
CA TYR A 65 13.28 -1.02 9.91
C TYR A 65 12.79 -2.46 9.74
N PHE A 66 12.89 -3.03 8.52
CA PHE A 66 13.29 -4.43 8.35
C PHE A 66 14.35 -4.52 7.25
N THR A 67 15.23 -5.52 7.34
CA THR A 67 16.37 -5.70 6.41
C THR A 67 16.22 -6.84 5.41
N ASP A 68 15.24 -7.74 5.59
CA ASP A 68 15.09 -8.94 4.74
C ASP A 68 13.65 -9.08 4.24
N VAL A 69 13.41 -8.61 3.01
CA VAL A 69 12.26 -9.02 2.20
C VAL A 69 12.74 -10.13 1.27
N GLN A 70 12.02 -11.25 1.22
CA GLN A 70 12.26 -12.27 0.19
C GLN A 70 11.26 -12.08 -0.94
N GLU A 71 11.80 -11.94 -2.13
CA GLU A 71 11.05 -11.94 -3.38
C GLU A 71 11.23 -13.28 -4.08
N SER A 72 10.14 -13.84 -4.59
CA SER A 72 10.19 -15.05 -5.40
C SER A 72 9.20 -14.97 -6.57
N HIS A 73 9.58 -15.58 -7.69
CA HIS A 73 8.77 -15.66 -8.89
C HIS A 73 8.49 -17.13 -9.22
N PRO A 74 7.42 -17.73 -8.63
CA PRO A 74 7.01 -19.08 -8.97
C PRO A 74 6.69 -19.23 -10.47
N ALA A 75 6.60 -20.48 -10.93
CA ALA A 75 6.29 -20.80 -12.33
C ALA A 75 4.93 -20.27 -12.82
N SER A 76 4.04 -19.81 -11.92
CA SER A 76 2.82 -19.09 -12.28
C SER A 76 3.07 -17.73 -12.92
N GLY A 77 4.26 -17.16 -12.74
CA GLY A 77 4.62 -15.83 -13.22
C GLY A 77 4.15 -14.68 -12.33
N ASP A 78 3.65 -14.98 -11.13
CA ASP A 78 3.33 -13.99 -10.09
C ASP A 78 4.59 -13.62 -9.28
N THR A 79 4.59 -12.44 -8.64
CA THR A 79 5.62 -12.02 -7.69
C THR A 79 5.11 -12.23 -6.27
N ILE A 80 5.80 -13.05 -5.47
CA ILE A 80 5.48 -13.26 -4.05
C ILE A 80 6.54 -12.57 -3.19
N ILE A 81 6.07 -11.72 -2.30
CA ILE A 81 6.88 -10.93 -1.40
C ILE A 81 6.62 -11.38 0.03
N HIS A 82 7.68 -11.77 0.74
CA HIS A 82 7.63 -12.24 2.12
C HIS A 82 8.35 -11.26 3.05
N TRP A 83 7.66 -10.80 4.09
CA TRP A 83 8.21 -9.95 5.16
C TRP A 83 8.50 -10.79 6.41
N MET A 84 9.60 -11.55 6.38
CA MET A 84 9.81 -12.64 7.36
C MET A 84 10.60 -12.27 8.61
N ASN A 85 11.09 -11.04 8.71
CA ASN A 85 12.10 -10.71 9.70
C ASN A 85 11.78 -9.42 10.44
N ILE A 86 10.75 -9.49 11.28
CA ILE A 86 10.15 -8.32 11.92
C ILE A 86 10.99 -7.84 13.13
N ASP A 87 11.73 -8.69 13.86
CA ASP A 87 12.63 -8.36 15.00
C ASP A 87 13.99 -9.12 15.04
N GLY A 88 14.50 -9.64 13.92
CA GLY A 88 15.72 -10.48 13.92
C GLY A 88 15.39 -11.98 14.05
N MET A 89 15.27 -12.63 12.89
CA MET A 89 14.86 -14.01 12.61
C MET A 89 13.51 -14.44 13.21
N ASP A 90 12.53 -14.69 12.33
CA ASP A 90 11.24 -15.34 12.63
C ASP A 90 10.51 -14.77 13.85
N SER A 91 10.34 -13.45 13.87
CA SER A 91 9.77 -12.78 15.03
C SER A 91 8.25 -13.01 15.08
N PRO A 92 7.71 -13.44 16.22
CA PRO A 92 6.31 -13.80 16.32
C PRO A 92 5.41 -12.57 16.22
N ILE A 93 4.33 -12.72 15.44
CA ILE A 93 3.23 -11.77 15.30
C ILE A 93 2.01 -12.39 16.01
N PRO A 94 1.93 -12.31 17.35
CA PRO A 94 0.82 -12.88 18.10
C PRO A 94 -0.50 -12.14 17.78
N PRO A 95 -1.66 -12.76 18.04
CA PRO A 95 -2.95 -12.09 17.97
C PRO A 95 -2.95 -10.76 18.72
N GLY A 96 -3.49 -9.72 18.09
CA GLY A 96 -3.54 -8.35 18.60
C GLY A 96 -2.33 -7.49 18.24
N ARG A 97 -1.22 -8.07 17.76
CA ARG A 97 -0.06 -7.32 17.29
C ARG A 97 -0.35 -6.69 15.93
N THR A 98 0.05 -5.43 15.79
CA THR A 98 0.04 -4.70 14.51
C THR A 98 1.45 -4.65 13.94
N ILE A 99 1.57 -4.93 12.66
CA ILE A 99 2.77 -4.72 11.86
C ILE A 99 2.46 -3.72 10.74
N HIS A 100 3.50 -3.12 10.17
CA HIS A 100 3.37 -2.26 9.02
C HIS A 100 4.27 -2.75 7.90
N ILE A 101 3.69 -2.97 6.73
CA ILE A 101 4.42 -3.37 5.52
C ILE A 101 4.05 -2.43 4.37
N GLY A 102 4.98 -2.27 3.45
CA GLY A 102 4.74 -1.58 2.20
C GLY A 102 5.80 -1.85 1.17
N TRP A 103 5.47 -1.50 -0.06
CA TRP A 103 6.33 -1.66 -1.21
C TRP A 103 6.03 -0.61 -2.25
N SER A 104 6.96 -0.46 -3.17
CA SER A 104 6.72 0.20 -4.42
C SER A 104 7.16 -0.62 -5.61
N THR A 105 6.45 -0.48 -6.72
CA THR A 105 6.74 -1.15 -7.98
C THR A 105 6.99 -0.16 -9.10
N GLN A 106 7.77 -0.59 -10.09
CA GLN A 106 8.19 0.26 -11.22
C GLN A 106 7.11 0.37 -12.32
N ASP A 107 6.20 -0.58 -12.39
CA ASP A 107 5.21 -0.82 -13.45
C ASP A 107 3.84 -0.16 -13.18
N CYS A 108 3.60 0.28 -11.94
CA CYS A 108 2.44 1.08 -11.54
C CYS A 108 1.05 0.42 -11.66
N ASP A 109 0.97 -0.87 -11.97
CA ASP A 109 -0.28 -1.63 -12.14
C ASP A 109 -0.37 -2.86 -11.22
N SER A 110 0.46 -2.87 -10.18
CA SER A 110 0.54 -4.00 -9.26
C SER A 110 -0.79 -4.29 -8.60
N THR A 111 -1.26 -5.51 -8.84
CA THR A 111 -2.52 -6.01 -8.34
C THR A 111 -2.25 -7.08 -7.29
N VAL A 112 -2.65 -6.85 -6.04
CA VAL A 112 -2.59 -7.88 -5.00
C VAL A 112 -3.68 -8.92 -5.25
N LYS A 113 -3.29 -10.14 -5.62
CA LYS A 113 -4.20 -11.27 -5.84
C LYS A 113 -4.45 -12.05 -4.55
N ASP A 114 -3.47 -12.10 -3.66
CA ASP A 114 -3.59 -12.79 -2.39
C ASP A 114 -2.68 -12.15 -1.35
N MET A 115 -3.08 -12.27 -0.09
CA MET A 115 -2.31 -11.82 1.05
C MET A 115 -2.64 -12.71 2.24
N TYR A 116 -1.64 -13.21 2.94
CA TYR A 116 -1.86 -14.17 4.02
C TYR A 116 -0.75 -14.14 5.06
N TRP A 117 -1.10 -14.51 6.29
CA TRP A 117 -0.15 -14.82 7.33
C TRP A 117 0.52 -16.17 7.06
N THR A 118 1.79 -16.30 7.47
CA THR A 118 2.54 -17.55 7.34
C THR A 118 3.08 -18.06 8.68
N THR A 119 3.42 -19.34 8.70
CA THR A 119 4.11 -20.03 9.77
C THR A 119 5.58 -19.63 9.81
N LYS A 120 6.29 -20.04 10.86
CA LYS A 120 7.75 -19.91 10.96
C LYS A 120 8.53 -20.56 9.80
N SER A 121 7.92 -21.51 9.08
CA SER A 121 8.52 -22.14 7.90
C SER A 121 8.09 -21.49 6.58
N HIS A 122 7.55 -20.26 6.63
CA HIS A 122 7.04 -19.47 5.50
C HIS A 122 5.89 -20.14 4.72
N GLY A 123 5.26 -21.16 5.32
CA GLY A 123 4.05 -21.78 4.77
C GLY A 123 2.83 -20.98 5.16
N ARG A 124 1.85 -20.84 4.26
CA ARG A 124 0.57 -20.19 4.58
C ARG A 124 -0.08 -20.80 5.83
N LEU A 125 -0.51 -19.96 6.76
CA LEU A 125 -1.37 -20.41 7.86
C LEU A 125 -2.72 -20.86 7.30
N ALA A 126 -3.20 -22.01 7.77
CA ALA A 126 -4.46 -22.57 7.30
C ALA A 126 -5.62 -21.57 7.45
N ASN A 127 -6.40 -21.40 6.39
CA ASN A 127 -7.51 -20.45 6.31
C ASN A 127 -7.10 -18.99 6.60
N SER A 128 -5.86 -18.58 6.28
CA SER A 128 -5.44 -17.19 6.37
C SER A 128 -5.71 -16.45 5.07
N VAL A 129 -6.49 -15.37 5.15
CA VAL A 129 -6.75 -14.42 4.07
C VAL A 129 -6.73 -13.04 4.70
N LEU A 130 -5.84 -12.17 4.24
CA LEU A 130 -5.81 -10.76 4.61
C LEU A 130 -6.46 -9.99 3.47
N HIS A 131 -7.52 -9.25 3.78
CA HIS A 131 -8.32 -8.61 2.75
C HIS A 131 -7.56 -7.44 2.12
N ASN A 132 -7.63 -7.36 0.80
CA ASN A 132 -7.17 -6.22 0.03
C ASN A 132 -8.13 -5.94 -1.13
N VAL A 133 -8.20 -4.68 -1.54
CA VAL A 133 -8.87 -4.28 -2.79
C VAL A 133 -7.86 -3.61 -3.69
N THR A 134 -7.92 -3.88 -4.99
CA THR A 134 -7.06 -3.19 -5.96
C THR A 134 -7.50 -1.75 -6.06
N HIS A 135 -6.56 -0.84 -5.78
CA HIS A 135 -6.75 0.60 -5.84
C HIS A 135 -6.23 1.11 -7.19
N ASN A 136 -7.09 1.78 -7.94
CA ASN A 136 -6.71 2.50 -9.13
C ASN A 136 -7.12 3.98 -9.01
N LEU A 137 -6.35 4.86 -9.66
CA LEU A 137 -6.61 6.28 -9.69
C LEU A 137 -6.70 6.73 -11.15
N THR A 138 -7.86 7.23 -11.54
CA THR A 138 -8.10 7.78 -12.87
C THR A 138 -8.41 9.28 -12.77
N TYR A 139 -8.12 10.03 -13.82
CA TYR A 139 -8.38 11.48 -13.87
C TYR A 139 -9.39 11.80 -14.96
N VAL A 140 -10.57 12.29 -14.56
CA VAL A 140 -11.58 12.75 -15.52
C VAL A 140 -11.24 14.17 -16.00
N SER A 141 -11.71 14.54 -17.19
CA SER A 141 -11.62 15.90 -17.74
C SER A 141 -11.99 16.93 -16.66
N GLY A 142 -11.05 17.81 -16.29
CA GLY A 142 -11.20 18.76 -15.17
C GLY A 142 -10.34 18.46 -13.94
N ARG A 143 -9.45 17.45 -13.98
CA ARG A 143 -8.45 17.11 -12.93
C ARG A 143 -9.05 16.62 -11.61
N LEU A 144 -10.33 16.27 -11.57
CA LEU A 144 -10.90 15.58 -10.41
C LEU A 144 -10.51 14.09 -10.47
N PRO A 145 -9.82 13.57 -9.45
CA PRO A 145 -9.47 12.17 -9.38
C PRO A 145 -10.71 11.32 -9.11
N ILE A 146 -10.78 10.15 -9.74
CA ILE A 146 -11.67 9.05 -9.37
C ILE A 146 -10.80 7.94 -8.79
N ILE A 147 -11.12 7.57 -7.56
CA ILE A 147 -10.56 6.39 -6.90
C ILE A 147 -11.46 5.21 -7.22
N ASP A 148 -10.86 4.13 -7.69
CA ASP A 148 -11.52 2.87 -7.98
C ASP A 148 -11.00 1.77 -7.06
N PHE A 149 -11.93 1.06 -6.43
CA PHE A 149 -11.64 -0.12 -5.63
C PHE A 149 -12.28 -1.33 -6.28
N THR A 150 -11.47 -2.35 -6.57
CA THR A 150 -11.95 -3.60 -7.18
C THR A 150 -11.53 -4.78 -6.34
N ASN A 151 -12.46 -5.69 -6.06
CA ASN A 151 -12.14 -6.96 -5.40
C ASN A 151 -11.72 -8.00 -6.45
N VAL A 152 -10.42 -8.26 -6.54
CA VAL A 152 -9.83 -9.26 -7.45
C VAL A 152 -9.07 -10.35 -6.70
N MET A 153 -9.34 -10.50 -5.39
CA MET A 153 -8.66 -11.49 -4.55
C MET A 153 -8.98 -12.92 -5.03
N GLU A 154 -7.95 -13.75 -5.15
CA GLU A 154 -8.05 -15.15 -5.57
C GLU A 154 -8.91 -15.98 -4.61
N ALA A 155 -8.95 -15.61 -3.33
CA ALA A 155 -9.78 -16.26 -2.33
C ALA A 155 -11.30 -16.20 -2.62
N GLN A 156 -11.75 -15.36 -3.58
CA GLN A 156 -13.15 -15.22 -3.97
C GLN A 156 -14.09 -14.93 -2.78
N VAL A 157 -13.62 -14.10 -1.85
CA VAL A 157 -14.38 -13.68 -0.65
C VAL A 157 -14.95 -12.27 -0.82
N SER A 158 -16.09 -12.00 -0.20
CA SER A 158 -16.64 -10.64 -0.14
C SER A 158 -15.88 -9.79 0.88
N ILE A 159 -15.48 -8.59 0.47
CA ILE A 159 -14.63 -7.70 1.27
C ILE A 159 -15.45 -6.50 1.73
N ARG A 160 -15.35 -6.17 3.02
CA ARG A 160 -15.90 -4.94 3.59
C ARG A 160 -14.90 -3.80 3.46
N LEU A 161 -15.23 -2.79 2.69
CA LEU A 161 -14.50 -1.53 2.54
C LEU A 161 -15.17 -0.43 3.36
N ARG A 162 -14.41 0.30 4.18
CA ARG A 162 -14.92 1.41 4.99
C ARG A 162 -13.86 2.49 5.23
N ASP A 163 -14.30 3.60 5.83
CA ASP A 163 -13.44 4.70 6.28
C ASP A 163 -12.54 5.28 5.16
N VAL A 164 -13.08 5.33 3.94
CA VAL A 164 -12.38 5.83 2.75
C VAL A 164 -12.13 7.33 2.91
N ARG A 165 -10.86 7.68 3.09
CA ARG A 165 -10.36 9.02 3.36
C ARG A 165 -9.26 9.38 2.37
N PHE A 166 -9.00 10.66 2.23
CA PHE A 166 -7.94 11.17 1.37
C PHE A 166 -7.22 12.37 1.97
N ALA A 167 -5.97 12.55 1.56
CA ALA A 167 -5.20 13.78 1.75
C ALA A 167 -4.54 14.17 0.43
N VAL A 168 -4.29 15.46 0.26
CA VAL A 168 -3.49 15.99 -0.85
C VAL A 168 -2.24 16.58 -0.25
N VAL A 169 -1.08 16.13 -0.73
CA VAL A 169 0.23 16.58 -0.26
C VAL A 169 0.99 17.24 -1.42
N ASP A 170 1.82 18.23 -1.09
CA ASP A 170 2.54 19.02 -2.10
C ASP A 170 3.72 18.28 -2.74
N ALA A 171 4.14 17.17 -2.15
CA ALA A 171 5.09 16.23 -2.71
C ALA A 171 4.77 14.82 -2.21
N PRO A 172 5.09 13.77 -2.98
CA PRO A 172 4.99 12.38 -2.53
C PRO A 172 5.66 12.19 -1.16
N LEU A 173 4.92 11.62 -0.21
CA LEU A 173 5.51 11.17 1.05
C LEU A 173 6.34 9.92 0.78
N LYS A 174 7.43 9.75 1.53
CA LYS A 174 8.17 8.50 1.49
C LYS A 174 7.33 7.37 2.07
N LEU A 175 7.66 6.14 1.69
CA LEU A 175 6.95 4.93 2.07
C LEU A 175 6.77 4.82 3.61
N GLU A 176 7.77 5.18 4.42
CA GLU A 176 7.69 5.15 5.89
C GLU A 176 6.65 6.11 6.50
N ALA A 177 6.33 7.18 5.77
CA ALA A 177 5.39 8.20 6.22
C ALA A 177 3.93 7.87 5.86
N LEU A 178 3.69 6.79 5.11
CA LEU A 178 2.35 6.32 4.71
C LEU A 178 1.80 5.31 5.72
N SER A 179 1.65 5.73 6.98
CA SER A 179 1.32 4.83 8.09
C SER A 179 0.41 5.51 9.13
N SER A 180 -0.29 4.72 9.94
CA SER A 180 -1.11 5.27 11.04
C SER A 180 -0.30 5.97 12.12
N VAL A 181 1.01 5.71 12.19
CA VAL A 181 1.92 6.36 13.13
C VAL A 181 2.26 7.80 12.71
N ASN A 182 2.10 8.13 11.42
CA ASN A 182 2.23 9.50 10.94
C ASN A 182 1.03 10.35 11.38
N ALA A 183 1.10 10.89 12.60
CA ALA A 183 0.03 11.70 13.17
C ALA A 183 -0.31 12.95 12.33
N ALA A 184 0.65 13.49 11.58
CA ALA A 184 0.41 14.66 10.71
C ALA A 184 -0.44 14.27 9.49
N LEU A 185 -0.13 13.14 8.84
CA LEU A 185 -0.96 12.57 7.78
C LEU A 185 -2.35 12.23 8.31
N MET A 186 -2.44 11.50 9.42
CA MET A 186 -3.73 11.05 9.95
C MET A 186 -4.66 12.22 10.32
N LYS A 187 -4.11 13.36 10.76
CA LYS A 187 -4.87 14.58 11.06
C LYS A 187 -5.32 15.35 9.81
N SER A 188 -4.66 15.18 8.67
CA SER A 188 -5.00 15.87 7.41
C SER A 188 -6.03 15.13 6.56
N LEU A 189 -6.32 13.87 6.91
CA LEU A 189 -7.29 13.03 6.20
C LEU A 189 -8.70 13.61 6.24
N ARG A 190 -9.33 13.68 5.07
CA ARG A 190 -10.73 14.06 4.87
C ARG A 190 -11.52 12.87 4.33
N PRO A 191 -12.80 12.68 4.68
CA PRO A 191 -13.60 11.61 4.11
C PRO A 191 -13.79 11.83 2.60
N VAL A 192 -13.62 10.77 1.80
CA VAL A 192 -14.07 10.75 0.39
C VAL A 192 -15.58 10.44 0.38
N LYS A 193 -15.99 9.44 1.16
CA LYS A 193 -17.36 8.99 1.29
C LYS A 193 -17.56 8.33 2.65
N GLU A 194 -18.69 8.60 3.29
CA GLU A 194 -19.10 7.92 4.52
C GLU A 194 -19.86 6.63 4.19
N GLY A 195 -19.68 5.60 5.03
CA GLY A 195 -20.41 4.34 4.95
C GLY A 195 -19.51 3.11 4.90
N VAL A 196 -20.18 1.97 4.73
CA VAL A 196 -19.58 0.65 4.60
C VAL A 196 -20.04 0.06 3.28
N PHE A 197 -19.10 -0.42 2.48
CA PHE A 197 -19.34 -1.04 1.17
C PHE A 197 -18.91 -2.49 1.25
N VAL A 198 -19.73 -3.39 0.72
CA VAL A 198 -19.36 -4.80 0.57
C VAL A 198 -19.13 -5.04 -0.91
N LEU A 199 -17.94 -5.52 -1.25
CA LEU A 199 -17.54 -5.85 -2.61
C LEU A 199 -17.47 -7.36 -2.74
N ALA A 200 -18.40 -7.96 -3.48
CA ALA A 200 -18.30 -9.36 -3.88
C ALA A 200 -17.11 -9.56 -4.87
N PRO A 201 -16.68 -10.80 -5.12
CA PRO A 201 -15.60 -11.06 -6.08
C PRO A 201 -15.91 -10.46 -7.46
N GLY A 202 -14.95 -9.71 -8.01
CA GLY A 202 -15.08 -8.99 -9.27
C GLY A 202 -15.85 -7.66 -9.21
N GLU A 203 -16.47 -7.33 -8.07
CA GLU A 203 -17.17 -6.06 -7.93
C GLU A 203 -16.22 -4.87 -7.78
N ARG A 204 -16.69 -3.72 -8.27
CA ARG A 204 -15.99 -2.44 -8.23
C ARG A 204 -16.88 -1.36 -7.64
N VAL A 205 -16.27 -0.47 -6.87
CA VAL A 205 -16.87 0.80 -6.45
C VAL A 205 -15.93 1.95 -6.79
N SER A 206 -16.50 3.08 -7.17
CA SER A 206 -15.77 4.27 -7.62
C SER A 206 -16.18 5.49 -6.81
N PHE A 207 -15.21 6.34 -6.47
CA PHE A 207 -15.46 7.58 -5.73
C PHE A 207 -14.72 8.76 -6.37
N THR A 208 -15.45 9.82 -6.66
CA THR A 208 -14.85 11.10 -7.08
C THR A 208 -14.30 11.84 -5.87
N VAL A 209 -13.03 12.23 -5.93
CA VAL A 209 -12.41 13.08 -4.92
C VAL A 209 -12.76 14.54 -5.23
N PRO A 210 -13.36 15.30 -4.28
CA PRO A 210 -13.86 16.65 -4.53
C PRO A 210 -12.75 17.71 -4.49
N VAL A 211 -11.55 17.39 -4.99
CA VAL A 211 -10.39 18.28 -5.02
C VAL A 211 -9.61 18.04 -6.31
N ALA A 212 -9.35 19.12 -7.05
CA ALA A 212 -8.47 19.07 -8.21
C ALA A 212 -7.01 19.01 -7.76
N LEU A 213 -6.23 18.12 -8.37
CA LEU A 213 -4.79 18.02 -8.11
C LEU A 213 -3.99 18.88 -9.08
N LYS A 214 -2.90 19.46 -8.58
CA LYS A 214 -1.89 20.14 -9.39
C LYS A 214 -0.73 19.19 -9.65
N GLU A 215 -0.01 19.46 -10.74
CA GLU A 215 1.25 18.77 -11.03
C GLU A 215 2.22 18.88 -9.84
N GLY A 216 2.93 17.80 -9.55
CA GLY A 216 3.83 17.68 -8.40
C GLY A 216 3.13 17.32 -7.08
N GLN A 217 1.81 17.52 -6.97
CA GLN A 217 1.06 17.04 -5.80
C GLN A 217 0.82 15.54 -5.89
N SER A 218 0.54 14.94 -4.72
CA SER A 218 0.18 13.54 -4.61
C SER A 218 -1.13 13.37 -3.86
N LEU A 219 -1.96 12.43 -4.33
CA LEU A 219 -3.15 12.00 -3.61
C LEU A 219 -2.81 10.79 -2.77
N ILE A 220 -3.08 10.91 -1.48
CA ILE A 220 -3.01 9.78 -0.55
C ILE A 220 -4.45 9.34 -0.29
N THR A 221 -4.73 8.06 -0.53
CA THR A 221 -6.00 7.41 -0.18
C THR A 221 -5.75 6.49 1.02
N VAL A 222 -6.59 6.58 2.03
CA VAL A 222 -6.55 5.74 3.23
C VAL A 222 -7.88 5.05 3.41
N TYR A 223 -7.90 3.74 3.58
CA TYR A 223 -9.13 2.96 3.70
C TYR A 223 -8.91 1.72 4.55
N SER A 224 -9.98 1.22 5.17
CA SER A 224 -9.93 -0.01 5.95
C SER A 224 -10.61 -1.15 5.20
N THR A 225 -10.04 -2.35 5.26
CA THR A 225 -10.70 -3.58 4.78
C THR A 225 -10.92 -4.57 5.93
N GLY A 226 -11.81 -5.54 5.71
CA GLY A 226 -12.07 -6.63 6.64
C GLY A 226 -13.19 -7.54 6.14
N ASP A 227 -13.61 -8.48 6.98
CA ASP A 227 -14.71 -9.39 6.64
C ASP A 227 -16.05 -8.66 6.48
N ALA A 228 -16.82 -9.05 5.46
CA ALA A 228 -18.20 -8.61 5.26
C ALA A 228 -19.18 -9.18 6.32
N LEU A 229 -18.86 -10.32 6.94
CA LEU A 229 -19.75 -11.06 7.84
C LEU A 229 -19.30 -10.97 9.31
N GLN A 230 -19.23 -9.77 9.89
CA GLN A 230 -19.15 -9.66 11.35
C GLN A 230 -20.55 -9.92 11.96
N GLY A 231 -20.90 -11.20 12.17
CA GLY A 231 -22.15 -11.59 12.82
C GLY A 231 -22.40 -13.11 12.93
N ALA A 232 -21.79 -13.91 12.06
CA ALA A 232 -21.60 -15.34 12.25
C ALA A 232 -20.08 -15.57 12.21
N ALA A 233 -19.53 -16.42 13.08
CA ALA A 233 -18.09 -16.69 13.16
C ALA A 233 -17.47 -16.73 11.75
N SER A 234 -16.66 -15.72 11.39
CA SER A 234 -15.89 -15.75 10.15
C SER A 234 -15.11 -17.05 10.16
N ALA A 235 -15.36 -17.91 9.17
CA ALA A 235 -14.64 -19.17 9.00
C ALA A 235 -13.12 -18.97 8.73
N VAL A 236 -12.68 -17.73 8.60
CA VAL A 236 -11.28 -17.30 8.48
C VAL A 236 -10.71 -17.11 9.89
N ASN A 237 -10.24 -18.19 10.51
CA ASN A 237 -9.64 -18.13 11.85
C ASN A 237 -8.30 -17.37 11.89
N GLN A 238 -7.77 -16.91 10.75
CA GLN A 238 -6.46 -16.25 10.60
C GLN A 238 -6.51 -14.99 9.72
N GLY A 239 -7.34 -14.01 10.11
CA GLY A 239 -7.52 -12.74 9.37
C GLY A 239 -6.65 -11.58 9.88
N ALA A 240 -6.90 -10.39 9.32
CA ALA A 240 -6.37 -9.13 9.83
C ALA A 240 -7.43 -8.01 9.77
N ASP A 241 -7.32 -7.06 10.70
CA ASP A 241 -7.83 -5.71 10.47
C ASP A 241 -6.76 -4.95 9.69
N SER A 242 -7.12 -4.47 8.50
CA SER A 242 -6.16 -3.81 7.60
C SER A 242 -6.52 -2.33 7.42
N LEU A 243 -5.52 -1.46 7.56
CA LEU A 243 -5.62 -0.04 7.20
C LEU A 243 -4.59 0.26 6.11
N HIS A 244 -5.08 0.53 4.91
CA HIS A 244 -4.29 0.68 3.69
C HIS A 244 -3.98 2.15 3.43
N PHE A 245 -2.80 2.41 2.89
CA PHE A 245 -2.31 3.72 2.48
C PHE A 245 -1.80 3.62 1.05
N MET A 246 -2.42 4.39 0.17
CA MET A 246 -2.16 4.37 -1.26
C MET A 246 -1.76 5.75 -1.72
N GLN A 247 -0.59 5.87 -2.34
CA GLN A 247 -0.11 7.13 -2.87
C GLN A 247 0.13 7.01 -4.37
N ARG A 248 -0.38 7.99 -5.13
CA ARG A 248 -0.04 8.17 -6.55
C ARG A 248 0.24 9.66 -6.84
N PRO A 249 1.45 10.00 -7.32
CA PRO A 249 1.77 11.36 -7.73
C PRO A 249 1.02 11.77 -9.00
N VAL A 250 0.82 13.07 -9.19
CA VAL A 250 0.34 13.62 -10.47
C VAL A 250 1.53 13.91 -11.37
N GLY A 251 1.70 13.10 -12.42
CA GLY A 251 2.73 13.31 -13.44
C GLY A 251 2.45 14.51 -14.34
N GLY A 252 3.52 15.16 -14.76
CA GLY A 252 3.50 16.24 -15.76
C GLY A 252 3.28 15.68 -17.16
N GLY A 253 2.07 15.23 -17.47
CA GLY A 253 1.70 14.68 -18.77
C GLY A 253 0.18 14.55 -18.86
N GLY A 254 -0.43 15.15 -19.89
CA GLY A 254 -1.87 15.25 -20.02
C GLY A 254 -2.60 13.90 -20.04
N HIS A 255 -3.81 13.89 -19.48
CA HIS A 255 -4.90 12.93 -19.70
C HIS A 255 -4.48 11.53 -20.19
N GLY A 256 -3.94 10.72 -19.29
CA GLY A 256 -3.70 9.30 -19.54
C GLY A 256 -3.64 8.55 -18.22
N ASN A 257 -4.22 7.35 -18.19
CA ASN A 257 -3.82 6.33 -17.24
C ASN A 257 -2.34 6.07 -17.51
N GLY A 258 -1.47 6.69 -16.72
CA GLY A 258 -0.05 6.58 -16.94
C GLY A 258 0.69 7.05 -15.70
N CYS A 259 1.52 6.15 -15.18
CA CYS A 259 2.93 6.50 -15.18
C CYS A 259 3.34 6.88 -16.62
#